data_AF-A0A8D8E8X7-F1
#
_entry.id   AF-A0A8D8E8X7-F1
#
_cell.length_a   1.000
_cell.length_b   1.000
_cell.length_c   1.000
_cell.angle_alpha   90.00
_cell.angle_beta   90.00
_cell.angle_gamma   90.00
#
_symmetry.space_group_name_H-M   'P 1'
#
loop_
_entity.id
_entity.type
_entity.pdbx_description
1 polymer ?
#
loop_
_entity_poly.entity_id
_entity_poly.type
_entity_poly.pdbx_seq_one_letter_code
_entity_poly.pdbx_strand_id
1 'polypeptide(L)'
;MEGYLRFYIKFQGYTMAVVCILASILATLVIYQNNDMHYPLEEFYNYRFMGSSALVFGACWLAVGVSMLYGIIKEVKVYLYPFAIMYMLDLFLMFLRDIVSVWTNRPWYEIILLNPVAGFVALCKFP
;
A
#
# COMPACT_ATOMS: atom_id res chain seq x y z
N MET A 1 -13.61 21.93 20.68
CA MET A 1 -12.20 21.57 20.43
C MET A 1 -11.43 22.85 20.20
N GLU A 2 -10.28 23.01 20.85
CA GLU A 2 -9.39 24.15 20.64
C GLU A 2 -9.05 24.30 19.15
N GLY A 3 -9.02 25.54 18.64
CA GLY A 3 -8.79 25.83 17.22
C GLY A 3 -7.49 25.25 16.68
N TYR A 4 -6.46 25.15 17.54
CA TYR A 4 -5.17 24.55 17.24
C TYR A 4 -5.27 23.05 16.93
N LEU A 5 -6.05 22.31 17.72
CA LEU A 5 -6.26 20.87 17.52
C LEU A 5 -6.99 20.60 16.19
N ARG A 6 -7.99 21.42 15.86
CA ARG A 6 -8.74 21.29 14.60
C ARG A 6 -7.85 21.57 13.38
N PHE A 7 -6.97 22.58 13.48
CA PHE A 7 -6.01 22.88 12.43
C PHE A 7 -5.02 21.73 12.23
N TYR A 8 -4.46 21.21 13.33
CA TYR A 8 -3.51 20.10 13.29
C TYR A 8 -4.09 18.84 12.66
N ILE A 9 -5.30 18.42 13.06
CA ILE A 9 -5.97 17.22 12.51
C ILE A 9 -6.23 17.38 11.01
N LYS A 10 -6.66 18.55 10.56
CA LYS A 10 -6.88 18.82 9.13
C LYS A 10 -5.57 18.79 8.35
N PHE A 11 -4.52 19.44 8.85
CA PHE A 11 -3.20 19.45 8.21
C PHE A 11 -2.66 18.03 8.05
N GLN A 12 -2.68 17.22 9.11
CA GLN A 12 -2.25 15.82 9.07
C GLN A 12 -3.07 15.00 8.07
N GLY A 13 -4.39 15.21 8.03
CA GLY A 13 -5.26 14.58 7.04
C GLY A 13 -4.86 14.90 5.61
N TYR A 14 -4.63 16.19 5.30
CA TYR A 14 -4.20 16.63 3.97
C TYR A 14 -2.84 16.03 3.60
N THR A 15 -1.87 16.05 4.51
CA THR A 15 -0.55 15.47 4.27
C THR A 15 -0.65 13.97 3.99
N MET A 16 -1.43 13.22 4.78
CA MET A 16 -1.65 11.78 4.55
C MET A 16 -2.28 11.51 3.18
N ALA A 17 -3.30 12.28 2.78
CA ALA A 17 -3.95 12.10 1.48
C ALA A 17 -3.02 12.39 0.30
N VAL A 18 -2.27 13.50 0.37
CA VAL A 18 -1.32 13.89 -0.69
C VAL A 18 -0.18 12.86 -0.81
N VAL A 19 0.40 12.46 0.32
CA VAL A 19 1.46 11.43 0.34
C VAL A 19 0.93 10.10 -0.19
N CYS A 20 -0.29 9.69 0.20
CA CYS A 20 -0.92 8.47 -0.29
C CYS A 20 -1.06 8.49 -1.82
N ILE A 21 -1.56 9.59 -2.38
CA ILE A 21 -1.73 9.72 -3.84
C ILE A 21 -0.38 9.66 -4.55
N LEU A 22 0.60 10.45 -4.09
CA LEU A 22 1.94 10.47 -4.69
C LEU A 22 2.64 9.11 -4.60
N ALA A 23 2.60 8.47 -3.43
CA ALA A 23 3.18 7.15 -3.22
C ALA A 23 2.50 6.09 -4.10
N SER A 24 1.17 6.15 -4.24
CA SER A 24 0.42 5.22 -5.10
C SER A 24 0.84 5.35 -6.56
N ILE A 25 0.98 6.59 -7.06
CA ILE A 25 1.42 6.85 -8.44
C ILE A 25 2.86 6.35 -8.65
N LEU A 26 3.79 6.73 -7.76
CA LEU A 26 5.19 6.33 -7.86
C LEU A 26 5.35 4.81 -7.78
N ALA A 27 4.70 4.16 -6.83
CA ALA A 27 4.74 2.70 -6.70
C ALA A 27 4.19 2.01 -7.94
N THR A 28 3.06 2.48 -8.48
CA THR A 28 2.46 1.93 -9.70
C THR A 28 3.39 2.05 -10.90
N LEU A 29 4.08 3.20 -11.05
CA LEU A 29 5.04 3.42 -12.14
C LEU A 29 6.27 2.51 -12.02
N VAL A 30 6.86 2.42 -10.84
CA VAL A 30 8.02 1.55 -10.59
C VAL A 30 7.66 0.09 -10.88
N ILE A 31 6.49 -0.35 -10.42
CA ILE A 31 6.03 -1.73 -10.64
C ILE A 31 5.77 -1.98 -12.13
N TYR A 32 5.16 -1.03 -12.85
CA TYR A 32 4.89 -1.15 -14.28
C TYR A 32 6.18 -1.24 -15.11
N GLN A 33 7.24 -0.51 -14.72
CA GLN A 33 8.51 -0.53 -15.44
C GLN A 33 9.31 -1.82 -15.21
N ASN A 34 9.24 -2.38 -14.00
CA ASN A 34 10.14 -3.45 -13.58
C ASN A 34 9.52 -4.85 -13.58
N ASN A 35 8.21 -4.99 -13.85
CA ASN A 35 7.54 -6.29 -13.84
C ASN A 35 6.83 -6.59 -15.16
N ASP A 36 6.96 -7.83 -15.61
CA ASP A 36 6.11 -8.37 -16.66
C ASP A 36 4.65 -8.48 -16.17
N MET A 37 3.71 -8.16 -17.07
CA MET A 37 2.27 -8.24 -16.79
C MET A 37 1.79 -9.69 -16.56
N HIS A 38 2.56 -10.67 -17.03
CA HIS A 38 2.24 -12.07 -16.86
C HIS A 38 2.76 -12.58 -15.52
N TYR A 39 1.90 -13.26 -14.77
CA TYR A 39 2.20 -13.74 -13.44
C TYR A 39 2.83 -15.14 -13.52
N PRO A 40 4.15 -15.32 -13.27
CA PRO A 40 4.77 -16.63 -13.31
C PRO A 40 4.29 -17.46 -12.11
N LEU A 41 3.82 -18.68 -12.38
CA LEU A 41 3.30 -19.60 -11.35
C LEU A 41 4.36 -20.01 -10.32
N GLU A 42 5.64 -19.87 -10.66
CA GLU A 42 6.79 -20.18 -9.79
C GLU A 42 6.93 -19.16 -8.63
N GLU A 43 6.38 -17.96 -8.76
CA GLU A 43 6.47 -16.88 -7.76
C GLU A 43 5.11 -16.50 -7.16
N PHE A 44 4.20 -17.47 -7.03
CA PHE A 44 2.82 -17.27 -6.54
C PHE A 44 2.72 -16.61 -5.15
N TYR A 45 3.79 -16.69 -4.36
CA TYR A 45 3.87 -16.08 -3.04
C TYR A 45 3.99 -14.55 -3.11
N ASN A 46 4.38 -13.94 -4.23
CA ASN A 46 4.63 -12.50 -4.34
C ASN A 46 3.48 -11.72 -5.01
N TYR A 47 2.24 -12.18 -4.83
CA TYR A 47 1.02 -11.66 -5.48
C TYR A 47 0.73 -10.17 -5.25
N ARG A 48 1.35 -9.54 -4.26
CA ARG A 48 1.17 -8.12 -3.95
C ARG A 48 2.10 -7.19 -4.74
N PHE A 49 3.30 -7.67 -5.07
CA PHE A 49 4.35 -6.83 -5.66
C PHE A 49 4.63 -7.17 -7.13
N MET A 50 3.94 -8.17 -7.69
CA MET A 50 4.23 -8.70 -9.02
C MET A 50 2.98 -8.85 -9.89
N GLY A 51 3.18 -8.73 -11.20
CA GLY A 51 2.14 -8.89 -12.21
C GLY A 51 1.04 -7.82 -12.16
N SER A 52 -0.08 -8.14 -12.79
CA SER A 52 -1.22 -7.23 -12.94
C SER A 52 -1.93 -6.90 -11.61
N SER A 53 -1.84 -7.76 -10.61
CA SER A 53 -2.47 -7.56 -9.30
C SER A 53 -1.90 -6.33 -8.57
N ALA A 54 -0.58 -6.10 -8.67
CA ALA A 54 0.07 -4.96 -8.04
C ALA A 54 -0.43 -3.61 -8.62
N LEU A 55 -0.73 -3.56 -9.92
CA LEU A 55 -1.34 -2.39 -10.55
C LEU A 55 -2.78 -2.16 -10.08
N VAL A 56 -3.56 -3.23 -9.88
CA VAL A 56 -4.91 -3.13 -9.34
C VAL A 56 -4.87 -2.56 -7.92
N PHE A 57 -3.95 -3.04 -7.06
CA PHE A 57 -3.76 -2.49 -5.73
C PHE A 57 -3.32 -1.02 -5.77
N GLY A 58 -2.40 -0.65 -6.65
CA GLY A 58 -1.99 0.75 -6.86
C GLY A 58 -3.16 1.66 -7.27
N ALA A 59 -4.02 1.20 -8.19
CA ALA A 59 -5.21 1.93 -8.61
C ALA A 59 -6.24 2.05 -7.48
N CYS A 60 -6.46 0.99 -6.69
CA CYS A 60 -7.31 1.04 -5.50
C CYS A 60 -6.79 2.05 -4.46
N TRP A 61 -5.49 2.06 -4.19
CA TRP A 61 -4.87 3.01 -3.28
C TRP A 61 -4.96 4.47 -3.77
N LEU A 62 -4.88 4.69 -5.09
CA LEU A 62 -5.13 5.99 -5.69
C LEU A 62 -6.58 6.45 -5.48
N ALA A 63 -7.56 5.57 -5.76
CA ALA A 63 -8.97 5.87 -5.54
C ALA A 63 -9.28 6.19 -4.07
N VAL A 64 -8.68 5.43 -3.15
CA VAL A 64 -8.78 5.66 -1.71
C VAL A 64 -8.17 7.01 -1.33
N GLY A 65 -6.98 7.34 -1.82
CA GLY A 65 -6.33 8.64 -1.58
C GLY A 65 -7.17 9.83 -2.07
N VAL A 66 -7.76 9.72 -3.26
CA VAL A 66 -8.68 10.74 -3.80
C VAL A 66 -9.94 10.84 -2.97
N SER A 67 -10.52 9.71 -2.54
CA SER A 67 -11.71 9.69 -1.68
C SER A 67 -11.45 10.36 -0.32
N MET A 68 -10.27 10.12 0.26
CA MET A 68 -9.84 10.71 1.52
C MET A 68 -9.66 12.23 1.37
N LEU A 69 -9.00 12.68 0.28
CA LEU A 69 -8.85 14.10 -0.02
C LEU A 69 -10.21 14.80 -0.17
N TYR A 70 -11.14 14.18 -0.90
CA TYR A 70 -12.51 14.69 -1.04
C TYR A 70 -13.23 14.76 0.32
N GLY A 71 -13.08 13.72 1.14
CA GLY A 71 -13.61 13.67 2.50
C GLY A 71 -13.15 14.80 3.40
N ILE A 72 -11.85 15.13 3.33
CA ILE A 72 -11.26 16.22 4.13
C ILE A 72 -11.79 17.58 3.66
N ILE A 73 -11.89 17.80 2.34
CA ILE A 73 -12.41 19.06 1.76
C ILE A 73 -13.89 19.26 2.15
N LYS A 74 -14.70 18.21 2.09
CA LYS A 74 -16.13 18.25 2.44
C LYS A 74 -16.41 18.13 3.94
N GLU A 75 -15.38 17.95 4.76
CA GLU A 75 -15.47 17.65 6.20
C GLU A 75 -16.37 16.44 6.54
N VAL A 76 -16.48 15.47 5.62
CA VAL A 76 -17.29 14.26 5.78
C VAL A 76 -16.41 13.10 6.22
N LYS A 77 -16.55 12.71 7.50
CA LYS A 77 -15.76 11.65 8.15
C LYS A 77 -15.93 10.27 7.50
N VAL A 78 -17.03 10.02 6.81
CA VAL A 78 -17.35 8.73 6.19
C VAL A 78 -16.30 8.33 5.14
N TYR A 79 -15.69 9.30 4.47
CA TYR A 79 -14.66 9.05 3.47
C TYR A 79 -13.28 8.70 4.06
N LEU A 80 -13.12 8.67 5.40
CA LEU A 80 -11.93 8.08 6.03
C LEU A 80 -12.04 6.55 6.18
N TYR A 81 -13.25 5.99 6.25
CA TYR A 81 -13.43 4.54 6.35
C TYR A 81 -12.77 3.73 5.22
N PRO A 82 -12.89 4.10 3.92
CA PRO A 82 -12.24 3.35 2.85
C PRO A 82 -10.72 3.29 3.01
N PHE A 83 -10.10 4.34 3.57
CA PHE A 83 -8.67 4.34 3.89
C PHE A 83 -8.32 3.29 4.96
N ALA A 84 -9.06 3.27 6.07
CA ALA A 84 -8.82 2.31 7.13
C ALA A 84 -9.07 0.86 6.69
N ILE A 85 -10.14 0.62 5.92
CA ILE A 85 -10.49 -0.71 5.40
C ILE A 85 -9.41 -1.20 4.43
N MET A 86 -9.01 -0.35 3.48
CA MET A 86 -7.97 -0.71 2.51
C MET A 86 -6.66 -1.03 3.23
N TYR A 87 -6.28 -0.21 4.21
CA TYR A 87 -5.08 -0.44 5.01
C TYR A 87 -5.12 -1.77 5.78
N MET A 88 -6.25 -2.10 6.43
CA MET A 88 -6.39 -3.38 7.12
C MET A 88 -6.37 -4.59 6.17
N LEU A 89 -7.04 -4.48 5.03
CA LEU A 89 -7.04 -5.53 4.01
C LEU A 89 -5.63 -5.77 3.49
N ASP A 90 -4.91 -4.69 3.22
CA ASP A 90 -3.55 -4.68 2.73
C ASP A 90 -2.57 -5.30 3.75
N LEU A 91 -2.72 -5.00 5.05
CA LEU A 91 -2.00 -5.66 6.14
C LEU A 91 -2.34 -7.15 6.26
N PHE A 92 -3.62 -7.50 6.15
CA PHE A 92 -4.07 -8.89 6.22
C PHE A 92 -3.49 -9.73 5.06
N LEU A 93 -3.45 -9.16 3.86
CA LEU A 93 -2.80 -9.79 2.72
C LEU A 93 -1.29 -9.91 2.95
N MET A 94 -0.61 -8.88 3.46
CA MET A 94 0.81 -9.01 3.83
C MET A 94 1.04 -10.16 4.82
N PHE A 95 0.15 -10.32 5.80
CA PHE A 95 0.23 -11.40 6.77
C PHE A 95 0.03 -12.79 6.13
N LEU A 96 -0.97 -12.95 5.26
CA LEU A 96 -1.18 -14.20 4.52
C LEU A 96 0.03 -14.57 3.65
N ARG A 97 0.58 -13.57 2.95
CA ARG A 97 1.78 -13.71 2.13
C ARG A 97 2.96 -14.24 2.93
N ASP A 98 3.18 -13.67 4.12
CA ASP A 98 4.26 -14.05 5.00
C ASP A 98 4.07 -15.48 5.57
N ILE A 99 2.83 -15.90 5.86
CA ILE A 99 2.52 -17.30 6.22
C ILE A 99 2.90 -18.26 5.09
N VAL A 100 2.49 -17.96 3.85
CA VAL A 100 2.82 -18.78 2.68
C VAL A 100 4.33 -18.86 2.44
N SER A 101 5.03 -17.75 2.65
CA SER A 101 6.49 -17.68 2.55
C SER A 101 7.17 -18.61 3.56
N VAL A 102 6.71 -18.61 4.82
CA VAL A 102 7.18 -19.52 5.88
C VAL A 102 6.90 -20.99 5.51
N TRP A 103 5.72 -21.30 4.98
CA TRP A 103 5.36 -22.66 4.57
C TRP A 103 6.22 -23.18 3.41
N THR A 104 6.70 -22.28 2.56
CA THR A 104 7.54 -22.61 1.40
C THR A 104 9.04 -22.64 1.75
N ASN A 105 9.41 -22.57 3.04
CA ASN A 105 10.80 -22.52 3.53
C ASN A 105 11.63 -21.40 2.89
N ARG A 106 11.01 -20.28 2.53
CA ARG A 106 11.74 -19.09 2.06
C ARG A 106 12.54 -18.48 3.22
N PRO A 107 13.69 -17.87 2.91
CA PRO A 107 14.58 -17.34 3.94
C PRO A 107 13.93 -16.20 4.73
N TRP A 108 14.25 -16.13 6.01
CA TRP A 108 13.70 -15.20 7.01
C TRP A 108 13.75 -13.73 6.59
N TYR A 109 14.69 -13.35 5.71
CA TYR A 109 14.83 -11.99 5.19
C TYR A 109 13.79 -11.62 4.12
N GLU A 110 13.02 -12.55 3.58
CA GLU A 110 11.92 -12.27 2.63
C GLU A 110 10.57 -12.03 3.34
N ILE A 111 10.52 -12.30 4.65
CA ILE A 111 9.34 -12.11 5.49
C ILE A 111 9.26 -10.62 5.89
N ILE A 112 8.28 -9.91 5.34
CA ILE A 112 8.19 -8.45 5.45
C ILE A 112 7.83 -8.01 6.88
N LEU A 113 7.04 -8.79 7.61
CA LEU A 113 6.66 -8.49 8.99
C LEU A 113 7.81 -8.64 9.98
N LEU A 114 8.73 -9.57 9.74
CA LEU A 114 9.92 -9.77 10.58
C LEU A 114 11.03 -8.77 10.23
N ASN A 115 11.04 -8.27 8.99
CA ASN A 115 12.00 -7.30 8.54
C ASN A 115 11.36 -6.23 7.62
N PRO A 116 10.84 -5.12 8.18
CA PRO A 116 10.26 -4.05 7.38
C PRO A 116 11.30 -3.37 6.46
N VAL A 117 12.58 -3.44 6.82
CA VAL A 117 13.70 -2.98 5.96
C VAL A 117 13.83 -3.87 4.73
N ALA A 118 13.59 -5.17 4.85
CA ALA A 118 13.58 -6.06 3.70
C ALA A 118 12.43 -5.79 2.74
N GLY A 119 11.27 -5.31 3.22
CA GLY A 119 10.20 -4.82 2.36
C GLY A 119 10.60 -3.59 1.55
N PHE A 120 11.31 -2.64 2.17
CA PHE A 120 11.84 -1.46 1.49
C PHE A 120 12.96 -1.83 0.50
N VAL A 121 13.85 -2.73 0.89
CA VAL A 121 14.90 -3.26 0.01
C VAL A 121 14.32 -4.07 -1.14
N ALA A 122 13.26 -4.86 -0.93
CA ALA A 122 12.58 -5.59 -2.00
C ALA A 122 12.02 -4.64 -3.06
N LEU A 123 11.45 -3.49 -2.66
CA LEU A 123 11.03 -2.43 -3.60
C LEU A 123 12.23 -1.82 -4.34
N CYS A 124 13.40 -1.72 -3.72
CA CYS A 124 14.64 -1.21 -4.33
C CYS A 124 15.47 -2.28 -5.09
N LYS A 125 15.18 -3.57 -4.91
CA LYS A 125 15.89 -4.71 -5.51
C LYS A 125 15.33 -5.11 -6.87
N PHE A 126 14.43 -4.32 -7.43
CA PHE A 126 14.01 -4.40 -8.82
C PHE A 126 14.89 -3.46 -9.66
N PRO A 127 16.07 -3.91 -10.17
CA PRO A 127 16.71 -3.28 -11.31
C PRO A 127 15.91 -3.48 -12.59
#